data_AF-A0A183K751-F1
#
_entry.id   AF-A0A183K751-F1
#
_cell.length_a   1.000
_cell.length_b   1.000
_cell.length_c   1.000
_cell.angle_alpha   90.00
_cell.angle_beta   90.00
_cell.angle_gamma   90.00
#
_symmetry.space_group_name_H-M   'P 1'
#
loop_
_entity.id
_entity.type
_entity.pdbx_description
1 polymer ?
#
loop_
_entity_poly.entity_id
_entity_poly.type
_entity_poly.pdbx_seq_one_letter_code
_entity_poly.pdbx_strand_id
1 'polypeptide(L)'
;MVFKANYARFEAWSDRLLKDTEAETDLTNCQESTCKYSGTCVGTSKTPKCLCKDHTRGKRCQRHDLIFIVELKIYDNGKEAVWQKDFEDKSSYLSTIKALDVCKLLKLSIIRGSNIQLSNSFIDCYLITYHKLSVIIEVALILDIELSLIPLINLTLIQNQIMTGLKTMDPSLNEFKTISLDDIISGNSSTFKVHVHDPCKNGNHDCSINAKCIVQPQGTYVCECNPFTIDASFDVNYPGRRCMYDGLIILAFAIIGGLICTLTVLICGCRRTIWRRYRRGPESIDLINMPRNYDI
;
A
#
# COMPACT_ATOMS: atom_id res chain seq x y z
N MET A 1 26.31 -43.88 -47.87
CA MET A 1 26.06 -44.46 -46.54
C MET A 1 26.56 -43.59 -45.38
N VAL A 2 26.69 -42.26 -45.54
CA VAL A 2 27.20 -41.34 -44.50
C VAL A 2 26.12 -40.36 -43.98
N PHE A 3 25.03 -40.15 -44.74
CA PHE A 3 23.96 -39.22 -44.36
C PHE A 3 22.96 -39.76 -43.33
N LYS A 4 22.78 -41.08 -43.19
CA LYS A 4 21.87 -41.66 -42.17
C LYS A 4 22.46 -41.67 -40.75
N ALA A 5 23.78 -41.58 -40.60
CA ALA A 5 24.44 -41.57 -39.29
C ALA A 5 24.34 -40.22 -38.56
N ASN A 6 24.21 -39.12 -39.29
CA ASN A 6 24.13 -37.78 -38.70
C ASN A 6 22.72 -37.41 -38.21
N TYR A 7 21.66 -37.98 -38.80
CA TYR A 7 20.28 -37.73 -38.34
C TYR A 7 20.01 -38.38 -36.96
N ALA A 8 20.45 -39.62 -36.77
CA ALA A 8 20.33 -40.32 -35.48
C ALA A 8 21.14 -39.65 -34.35
N ARG A 9 22.24 -38.96 -34.68
CA ARG A 9 23.05 -38.22 -33.71
C ARG A 9 22.44 -36.89 -33.30
N PHE A 10 21.62 -36.28 -34.17
CA PHE A 10 20.91 -35.02 -33.90
C PHE A 10 19.65 -35.26 -33.04
N GLU A 11 18.91 -36.35 -33.30
CA GLU A 11 17.77 -36.78 -32.46
C GLU A 11 18.25 -37.15 -31.04
N ALA A 12 19.37 -37.88 -30.91
CA ALA A 12 19.97 -38.20 -29.62
C ALA A 12 20.59 -36.98 -28.86
N TRP A 13 20.79 -35.85 -29.54
CA TRP A 13 21.19 -34.57 -28.94
C TRP A 13 19.98 -33.72 -28.55
N SER A 14 18.92 -33.75 -29.36
CA SER A 14 17.61 -33.13 -29.09
C SER A 14 16.92 -33.77 -27.88
N ASP A 15 16.92 -35.10 -27.78
CA ASP A 15 16.38 -35.84 -26.62
C ASP A 15 17.22 -35.63 -25.34
N ARG A 16 18.50 -35.26 -25.49
CA ARG A 16 19.38 -34.92 -24.36
C ARG A 16 19.15 -33.48 -23.89
N LEU A 17 18.86 -32.55 -24.80
CA LEU A 17 18.49 -31.16 -24.49
C LEU A 17 17.05 -31.02 -23.94
N LEU A 18 16.14 -31.94 -24.30
CA LEU A 18 14.80 -32.02 -23.70
C LEU A 18 14.80 -32.69 -22.31
N LYS A 19 15.86 -33.41 -21.95
CA LYS A 19 16.02 -33.99 -20.61
C LYS A 19 16.62 -33.04 -19.57
N ASP A 20 17.32 -32.00 -20.02
CA ASP A 20 17.93 -30.98 -19.15
C ASP A 20 17.04 -29.73 -18.97
N THR A 21 15.76 -29.80 -19.39
CA THR A 21 14.75 -28.73 -19.19
C THR A 21 13.54 -29.17 -18.36
N GLU A 22 13.65 -30.27 -17.61
CA GLU A 22 13.07 -30.24 -16.28
C GLU A 22 14.01 -29.38 -15.45
N ALA A 23 13.75 -28.07 -15.43
CA ALA A 23 14.26 -27.22 -14.38
C ALA A 23 13.90 -27.93 -13.07
N GLU A 24 14.90 -28.54 -12.43
CA GLU A 24 14.87 -28.90 -11.03
C GLU A 24 14.67 -27.59 -10.29
N THR A 25 13.41 -27.14 -10.23
CA THR A 25 13.00 -25.93 -9.54
C THR A 25 13.29 -26.20 -8.09
N ASP A 26 14.46 -25.72 -7.67
CA ASP A 26 14.99 -25.64 -6.32
C ASP A 26 13.96 -26.09 -5.27
N LEU A 27 13.89 -27.42 -5.06
CA LEU A 27 12.90 -28.06 -4.21
C LEU A 27 13.13 -27.71 -2.74
N THR A 28 14.22 -27.02 -2.43
CA THR A 28 14.69 -26.80 -1.07
C THR A 28 14.03 -25.59 -0.43
N ASN A 29 13.72 -24.54 -1.20
CA ASN A 29 13.18 -23.29 -0.67
C ASN A 29 11.84 -22.93 -1.30
N CYS A 30 10.97 -22.29 -0.51
CA CYS A 30 9.75 -21.72 -1.05
C CYS A 30 10.04 -20.49 -1.92
N GLN A 31 9.41 -20.41 -3.08
CA GLN A 31 9.49 -19.23 -3.95
C GLN A 31 8.68 -18.06 -3.38
N GLU A 32 9.27 -16.86 -3.41
CA GLU A 32 8.62 -15.63 -2.95
C GLU A 32 7.31 -15.32 -3.69
N SER A 33 7.19 -15.75 -4.96
CA SER A 33 5.97 -15.59 -5.77
C SER A 33 4.77 -16.42 -5.28
N THR A 34 5.01 -17.39 -4.38
CA THR A 34 3.98 -18.29 -3.85
C THR A 34 2.98 -17.56 -2.97
N CYS A 35 3.45 -16.60 -2.16
CA CYS A 35 2.63 -15.79 -1.27
C CYS A 35 2.31 -14.45 -1.93
N LYS A 36 1.07 -13.98 -1.77
CA LYS A 36 0.63 -12.69 -2.29
C LYS A 36 0.79 -11.60 -1.24
N TYR A 37 0.70 -10.35 -1.70
CA TYR A 37 0.69 -9.14 -0.86
C TYR A 37 1.80 -9.07 0.19
N SER A 38 3.03 -9.40 -0.25
CA SER A 38 4.23 -9.41 0.58
C SER A 38 4.16 -10.34 1.80
N GLY A 39 3.35 -11.41 1.71
CA GLY A 39 3.39 -12.50 2.68
C GLY A 39 4.74 -13.22 2.64
N THR A 40 5.28 -13.55 3.82
CA THR A 40 6.55 -14.28 3.93
C THR A 40 6.30 -15.75 3.68
N CYS A 41 6.97 -16.33 2.68
CA CYS A 41 6.91 -17.77 2.48
C CYS A 41 7.90 -18.50 3.38
N VAL A 42 7.44 -19.54 4.07
CA VAL A 42 8.26 -20.44 4.88
C VAL A 42 8.03 -21.89 4.45
N GLY A 43 9.07 -22.71 4.57
CA GLY A 43 9.05 -24.11 4.16
C GLY A 43 9.62 -24.34 2.76
N THR A 44 9.18 -25.41 2.12
CA THR A 44 9.70 -25.84 0.80
C THR A 44 8.73 -25.49 -0.32
N SER A 45 9.18 -25.56 -1.57
CA SER A 45 8.29 -25.41 -2.73
C SER A 45 7.17 -26.48 -2.78
N LYS A 46 7.36 -27.65 -2.16
CA LYS A 46 6.32 -28.71 -2.08
C LYS A 46 5.30 -28.45 -0.97
N THR A 47 5.73 -27.87 0.15
CA THR A 47 4.89 -27.61 1.33
C THR A 47 5.00 -26.14 1.77
N PRO A 48 4.64 -25.18 0.91
CA PRO A 48 4.79 -23.77 1.23
C PRO A 48 3.74 -23.33 2.24
N LYS A 49 4.16 -22.54 3.23
CA LYS A 49 3.28 -21.87 4.19
C LYS A 49 3.50 -20.37 4.09
N CYS A 50 2.42 -19.61 3.92
CA CYS A 50 2.48 -18.16 3.89
C CYS A 50 2.15 -17.57 5.26
N LEU A 51 3.03 -16.71 5.76
CA LEU A 51 2.78 -15.84 6.89
C LEU A 51 2.28 -14.50 6.33
N CYS A 52 0.99 -14.23 6.52
CA CYS A 52 0.36 -13.04 5.95
C CYS A 52 0.67 -11.81 6.80
N LYS A 53 0.90 -10.68 6.13
CA LYS A 53 0.98 -9.37 6.76
C LYS A 53 -0.41 -8.97 7.27
N ASP A 54 -0.46 -8.02 8.21
CA ASP A 54 -1.71 -7.49 8.76
C ASP A 54 -2.73 -7.16 7.66
N HIS A 55 -3.98 -7.49 7.93
CA HIS A 55 -5.12 -7.26 7.02
C HIS A 55 -5.07 -8.01 5.68
N THR A 56 -4.21 -9.04 5.55
CA THR A 56 -4.21 -9.95 4.40
C THR A 56 -4.43 -11.40 4.85
N ARG A 57 -5.17 -12.18 4.06
CA ARG A 57 -5.65 -13.50 4.47
C ARG A 57 -5.76 -14.53 3.37
N GLY A 58 -5.96 -15.78 3.81
CA GLY A 58 -6.03 -16.96 2.97
C GLY A 58 -4.71 -17.72 2.96
N LYS A 59 -4.72 -18.93 2.40
CA LYS A 59 -3.54 -19.83 2.39
C LYS A 59 -2.32 -19.23 1.70
N ARG A 60 -2.54 -18.31 0.75
CA ARG A 60 -1.50 -17.58 0.02
C ARG A 60 -1.61 -16.08 0.22
N CYS A 61 -2.27 -15.62 1.29
CA CYS A 61 -2.51 -14.21 1.58
C CYS A 61 -3.25 -13.45 0.47
N GLN A 62 -4.02 -14.16 -0.37
CA GLN A 62 -4.62 -13.61 -1.58
C GLN A 62 -5.87 -12.74 -1.36
N ARG A 63 -6.40 -12.69 -0.12
CA ARG A 63 -7.57 -11.89 0.24
C ARG A 63 -7.15 -10.67 1.06
N HIS A 64 -7.89 -9.59 0.91
CA HIS A 64 -7.73 -8.37 1.70
C HIS A 64 -8.89 -8.23 2.65
N ASP A 65 -8.58 -7.93 3.89
CA ASP A 65 -9.58 -7.51 4.85
C ASP A 65 -10.04 -6.10 4.45
N LEU A 66 -11.35 -5.90 4.32
CA LEU A 66 -11.90 -4.57 4.10
C LEU A 66 -12.12 -3.90 5.45
N ILE A 67 -11.57 -2.71 5.60
CA ILE A 67 -11.67 -1.93 6.85
C ILE A 67 -12.62 -0.76 6.61
N PHE A 68 -13.71 -0.73 7.37
CA PHE A 68 -14.65 0.37 7.40
C PHE A 68 -14.46 1.15 8.70
N ILE A 69 -14.39 2.47 8.61
CA ILE A 69 -14.37 3.34 9.76
C ILE A 69 -15.80 3.71 10.11
N VAL A 70 -16.16 3.46 11.36
CA VAL A 70 -17.47 3.77 11.90
C VAL A 70 -17.32 4.85 12.95
N GLU A 71 -17.92 6.01 12.69
CA GLU A 71 -18.05 7.12 13.62
C GLU A 71 -19.45 7.06 14.24
N LEU A 72 -19.50 7.00 15.57
CA LEU A 72 -20.74 6.90 16.34
C LEU A 72 -20.74 7.93 17.47
N LYS A 73 -21.86 8.61 17.65
CA LYS A 73 -22.06 9.45 18.83
C LYS A 73 -22.44 8.60 20.03
N ILE A 74 -21.77 8.82 21.17
CA ILE A 74 -21.98 8.03 22.40
C ILE A 74 -23.07 8.66 23.27
N TYR A 75 -23.85 7.79 23.90
CA TYR A 75 -24.89 8.13 24.86
C TYR A 75 -24.62 7.43 26.20
N ASP A 76 -25.04 8.06 27.28
CA ASP A 76 -25.07 7.51 28.63
C ASP A 76 -26.51 7.59 29.15
N ASN A 77 -27.14 6.42 29.34
CA ASN A 77 -28.52 6.31 29.81
C ASN A 77 -29.52 7.13 28.96
N GLY A 78 -29.35 7.11 27.64
CA GLY A 78 -30.23 7.81 26.69
C GLY A 78 -29.98 9.32 26.55
N LYS A 79 -28.97 9.87 27.21
CA LYS A 79 -28.51 11.26 27.01
C LYS A 79 -27.16 11.27 26.33
N GLU A 80 -26.84 12.32 25.59
CA GLU A 80 -25.51 12.46 24.98
C GLU A 80 -24.42 12.37 26.05
N ALA A 81 -23.40 11.54 25.79
CA ALA A 81 -22.28 11.40 26.69
C ALA A 81 -21.51 12.74 26.80
N VAL A 82 -21.03 13.03 28.00
CA VAL A 82 -20.20 14.21 28.27
C VAL A 82 -18.74 13.82 28.15
N TRP A 83 -17.92 14.71 27.56
CA TRP A 83 -16.49 14.46 27.44
C TRP A 83 -15.84 14.26 28.81
N GLN A 84 -15.07 13.18 28.94
CA GLN A 84 -14.28 12.86 30.13
C GLN A 84 -12.81 12.73 29.74
N LYS A 85 -11.92 13.03 30.69
CA LYS A 85 -10.46 12.97 30.48
C LYS A 85 -10.00 11.57 30.07
N ASP A 86 -10.68 10.54 30.55
CA ASP A 86 -10.38 9.15 30.23
C ASP A 86 -10.45 8.84 28.72
N PHE A 87 -11.23 9.61 27.93
CA PHE A 87 -11.28 9.46 26.47
C PHE A 87 -10.03 9.98 25.75
N GLU A 88 -9.18 10.76 26.41
CA GLU A 88 -7.87 11.16 25.86
C GLU A 88 -6.88 9.98 25.87
N ASP A 89 -7.05 9.04 26.80
CA ASP A 89 -6.26 7.82 26.89
C ASP A 89 -7.05 6.63 26.36
N LYS A 90 -6.64 6.10 25.20
CA LYS A 90 -7.27 4.94 24.56
C LYS A 90 -7.17 3.67 25.41
N SER A 91 -6.20 3.61 26.31
CA SER A 91 -5.97 2.48 27.22
C SER A 91 -6.70 2.62 28.56
N SER A 92 -7.38 3.75 28.79
CA SER A 92 -8.17 3.92 30.00
C SER A 92 -9.31 2.90 30.07
N TYR A 93 -9.73 2.59 31.30
CA TYR A 93 -10.82 1.64 31.54
C TYR A 93 -12.11 2.09 30.84
N LEU A 94 -12.49 3.37 30.96
CA LEU A 94 -13.71 3.90 30.36
C LEU A 94 -13.66 3.84 28.82
N SER A 95 -12.55 4.26 28.20
CA SER A 95 -12.34 4.16 26.75
C SER A 95 -12.46 2.71 26.27
N THR A 96 -11.78 1.80 26.95
CA THR A 96 -11.75 0.39 26.55
C THR A 96 -13.14 -0.25 26.64
N ILE A 97 -13.86 -0.03 27.74
CA ILE A 97 -15.21 -0.59 27.93
C ILE A 97 -16.19 -0.03 26.91
N LYS A 98 -16.19 1.30 26.67
CA LYS A 98 -17.09 1.91 25.68
C LYS A 98 -16.79 1.41 24.27
N ALA A 99 -15.52 1.26 23.90
CA ALA A 99 -15.15 0.69 22.61
C ALA A 99 -15.59 -0.77 22.47
N LEU A 100 -15.45 -1.59 23.52
CA LEU A 100 -15.90 -2.97 23.51
C LEU A 100 -17.42 -3.09 23.35
N ASP A 101 -18.20 -2.25 24.04
CA ASP A 101 -19.66 -2.22 23.90
C ASP A 101 -20.08 -1.88 22.47
N VAL A 102 -19.47 -0.84 21.88
CA VAL A 102 -19.70 -0.41 20.50
C VAL A 102 -19.31 -1.52 19.51
N CYS A 103 -18.14 -2.12 19.67
CA CYS A 103 -17.68 -3.20 18.81
C CYS A 103 -18.55 -4.46 18.92
N LYS A 104 -19.05 -4.78 20.12
CA LYS A 104 -20.01 -5.86 20.33
C LYS A 104 -21.33 -5.58 19.62
N LEU A 105 -21.84 -4.35 19.70
CA LEU A 105 -23.03 -3.94 18.97
C LEU A 105 -22.84 -4.05 17.45
N LEU A 106 -21.73 -3.51 16.93
CA LEU A 106 -21.41 -3.57 15.50
C LEU A 106 -21.27 -5.01 15.02
N LYS A 107 -20.58 -5.87 15.78
CA LYS A 107 -20.50 -7.31 15.50
C LYS A 107 -21.88 -7.94 15.36
N LEU A 108 -22.77 -7.71 16.34
CA LEU A 108 -24.13 -8.24 16.29
C LEU A 108 -24.89 -7.69 15.08
N SER A 109 -24.64 -6.44 14.69
CA SER A 109 -25.36 -5.78 13.59
C SER A 109 -24.97 -6.35 12.24
N ILE A 110 -23.68 -6.65 12.06
CA ILE A 110 -23.20 -7.33 10.87
C ILE A 110 -23.77 -8.75 10.81
N ILE A 111 -23.71 -9.51 11.91
CA ILE A 111 -24.18 -10.90 11.96
C ILE A 111 -25.68 -10.99 11.67
N ARG A 112 -26.51 -10.12 12.26
CA ARG A 112 -27.96 -10.15 12.12
C ARG A 112 -28.51 -9.38 10.92
N GLY A 113 -27.66 -8.68 10.19
CA GLY A 113 -28.10 -7.93 9.01
C GLY A 113 -28.59 -8.83 7.88
N SER A 114 -29.28 -8.22 6.92
CA SER A 114 -29.99 -8.94 5.84
C SER A 114 -29.11 -9.73 4.86
N ASN A 115 -27.85 -9.32 4.66
CA ASN A 115 -26.95 -9.95 3.70
C ASN A 115 -26.12 -11.07 4.37
N ILE A 116 -26.39 -12.32 3.99
CA ILE A 116 -25.76 -13.52 4.55
C ILE A 116 -24.24 -13.58 4.36
N GLN A 117 -23.71 -13.03 3.26
CA GLN A 117 -22.27 -13.04 2.99
C GLN A 117 -21.55 -12.09 3.96
N LEU A 118 -22.15 -10.93 4.22
CA LEU A 118 -21.64 -9.99 5.21
C LEU A 118 -21.81 -10.51 6.64
N SER A 119 -22.88 -11.24 6.95
CA SER A 119 -23.11 -11.82 8.28
C SER A 119 -21.97 -12.70 8.78
N ASN A 120 -21.29 -13.39 7.88
CA ASN A 120 -20.14 -14.26 8.21
C ASN A 120 -18.78 -13.59 7.99
N SER A 121 -18.77 -12.32 7.59
CA SER A 121 -17.54 -11.60 7.26
C SER A 121 -16.89 -10.92 8.47
N PHE A 122 -17.58 -10.74 9.59
CA PHE A 122 -17.01 -10.03 10.74
C PHE A 122 -15.73 -10.70 11.25
N ILE A 123 -14.67 -9.93 11.39
CA ILE A 123 -13.38 -10.39 11.92
C ILE A 123 -13.17 -9.81 13.29
N ASP A 124 -13.07 -8.48 13.32
CA ASP A 124 -12.63 -7.75 14.49
C ASP A 124 -13.14 -6.31 14.43
N CYS A 125 -13.13 -5.66 15.59
CA CYS A 125 -13.40 -4.25 15.73
C CYS A 125 -12.56 -3.68 16.85
N TYR A 126 -11.92 -2.54 16.60
CA TYR A 126 -11.07 -1.88 17.59
C TYR A 126 -11.19 -0.36 17.55
N LEU A 127 -10.87 0.27 18.69
CA LEU A 127 -10.89 1.71 18.86
C LEU A 127 -9.78 2.40 18.05
N ILE A 128 -10.15 3.38 17.23
CA ILE A 128 -9.18 4.31 16.63
C ILE A 128 -8.98 5.49 17.57
N THR A 129 -10.03 6.24 17.88
CA THR A 129 -9.94 7.44 18.72
C THR A 129 -11.32 7.94 19.17
N TYR A 130 -11.32 8.98 20.00
CA TYR A 130 -12.49 9.74 20.41
C TYR A 130 -12.35 11.21 19.99
N HIS A 131 -13.44 11.80 19.53
CA HIS A 131 -13.50 13.22 19.17
C HIS A 131 -14.33 14.01 20.19
N LYS A 132 -13.85 15.21 20.56
CA LYS A 132 -14.41 16.03 21.65
C LYS A 132 -15.81 16.58 21.39
N LEU A 133 -16.12 16.88 20.13
CA LEU A 133 -17.44 17.39 19.73
C LEU A 133 -18.47 16.26 19.86
N SER A 134 -19.43 16.39 20.78
CA SER A 134 -20.46 15.38 21.04
C SER A 134 -19.89 13.94 21.12
N VAL A 135 -18.90 13.70 22.00
CA VAL A 135 -18.19 12.42 22.24
C VAL A 135 -18.43 11.38 21.13
N ILE A 136 -17.73 11.56 20.01
CA ILE A 136 -17.82 10.64 18.88
C ILE A 136 -16.72 9.60 19.04
N ILE A 137 -17.10 8.33 19.08
CA ILE A 137 -16.17 7.22 18.99
C ILE A 137 -15.92 6.88 17.53
N GLU A 138 -14.65 6.72 17.17
CA GLU A 138 -14.22 6.25 15.87
C GLU A 138 -13.61 4.85 16.04
N VAL A 139 -14.24 3.85 15.43
CA VAL A 139 -13.79 2.45 15.47
C VAL A 139 -13.51 1.91 14.07
N ALA A 140 -12.53 1.02 13.98
CA ALA A 140 -12.28 0.23 12.77
C ALA A 140 -13.13 -1.05 12.82
N LEU A 141 -13.91 -1.30 11.77
CA LEU A 141 -14.65 -2.54 11.56
C LEU A 141 -13.96 -3.33 10.44
N ILE A 142 -13.47 -4.53 10.75
CA ILE A 142 -12.72 -5.35 9.81
C ILE A 142 -13.59 -6.50 9.30
N LEU A 143 -13.76 -6.60 7.99
CA LEU A 143 -14.58 -7.62 7.31
C LEU A 143 -13.77 -8.49 6.33
N ASP A 144 -13.95 -9.80 6.39
CA ASP A 144 -13.36 -10.80 5.49
C ASP A 144 -14.28 -11.00 4.29
N ILE A 145 -14.01 -10.28 3.21
CA ILE A 145 -14.82 -10.34 2.00
C ILE A 145 -14.12 -11.20 0.95
N GLU A 146 -14.87 -12.12 0.37
CA GLU A 146 -14.38 -12.93 -0.74
C GLU A 146 -14.10 -12.04 -1.96
N LEU A 147 -13.01 -12.33 -2.68
CA LEU A 147 -12.52 -11.51 -3.79
C LEU A 147 -13.57 -11.26 -4.89
N SER A 148 -14.44 -12.25 -5.15
CA SER A 148 -15.54 -12.16 -6.11
C SER A 148 -16.64 -11.17 -5.71
N LEU A 149 -16.77 -10.89 -4.40
CA LEU A 149 -17.79 -10.02 -3.84
C LEU A 149 -17.31 -8.59 -3.66
N ILE A 150 -15.99 -8.37 -3.64
CA ILE A 150 -15.39 -7.03 -3.46
C ILE A 150 -16.00 -5.98 -4.40
N PRO A 151 -16.21 -6.23 -5.72
CA PRO A 151 -16.82 -5.24 -6.61
C PRO A 151 -18.28 -4.89 -6.27
N LEU A 152 -18.97 -5.75 -5.53
CA LEU A 152 -20.35 -5.57 -5.12
C LEU A 152 -20.47 -4.85 -3.77
N ILE A 153 -19.36 -4.74 -3.01
CA ILE A 153 -19.34 -4.02 -1.75
C ILE A 153 -19.24 -2.53 -2.00
N ASN A 154 -20.24 -1.80 -1.49
CA ASN A 154 -20.23 -0.35 -1.44
C ASN A 154 -20.65 0.14 -0.05
N LEU A 155 -20.50 1.44 0.19
CA LEU A 155 -20.77 2.03 1.50
C LEU A 155 -22.23 1.84 1.94
N THR A 156 -23.18 1.99 1.00
CA THR A 156 -24.62 1.84 1.25
C THR A 156 -24.98 0.42 1.69
N LEU A 157 -24.34 -0.59 1.11
CA LEU A 157 -24.55 -1.99 1.48
C LEU A 157 -24.12 -2.24 2.93
N ILE A 158 -22.96 -1.73 3.34
CA ILE A 158 -22.46 -1.88 4.72
C ILE A 158 -23.36 -1.12 5.71
N GLN A 159 -23.76 0.11 5.36
CA GLN A 159 -24.70 0.89 6.17
C GLN A 159 -26.02 0.13 6.33
N ASN A 160 -26.62 -0.36 5.24
CA ASN A 160 -27.86 -1.12 5.29
C ASN A 160 -27.72 -2.42 6.10
N GLN A 161 -26.57 -3.09 6.02
CA GLN A 161 -26.30 -4.28 6.83
C GLN A 161 -26.34 -3.96 8.32
N ILE A 162 -25.62 -2.92 8.75
CA ILE A 162 -25.59 -2.47 10.15
C ILE A 162 -27.01 -2.07 10.59
N MET A 163 -27.68 -1.26 9.79
CA MET A 163 -29.03 -0.74 10.07
C MET A 163 -30.08 -1.85 10.22
N THR A 164 -30.09 -2.80 9.30
CA THR A 164 -31.02 -3.95 9.36
C THR A 164 -30.70 -4.84 10.55
N GLY A 165 -29.43 -5.10 10.83
CA GLY A 165 -29.02 -5.87 12.00
C GLY A 165 -29.44 -5.22 13.31
N LEU A 166 -29.21 -3.92 13.46
CA LEU A 166 -29.61 -3.14 14.64
C LEU A 166 -31.12 -3.18 14.89
N LYS A 167 -31.95 -3.11 13.83
CA LYS A 167 -33.41 -3.23 13.94
C LYS A 167 -33.91 -4.57 14.47
N THR A 168 -33.12 -5.63 14.34
CA THR A 168 -33.48 -6.99 14.82
C THR A 168 -33.06 -7.25 16.27
N MET A 169 -32.47 -6.26 16.94
CA MET A 169 -31.97 -6.42 18.29
C MET A 169 -32.98 -5.98 19.34
N ASP A 170 -32.91 -6.63 20.50
CA ASP A 170 -33.74 -6.26 21.64
C ASP A 170 -33.21 -4.97 22.28
N PRO A 171 -33.98 -3.87 22.31
CA PRO A 171 -33.57 -2.59 22.90
C PRO A 171 -33.29 -2.67 24.41
N SER A 172 -33.73 -3.74 25.10
CA SER A 172 -33.55 -3.91 26.54
C SER A 172 -32.15 -4.35 26.97
N LEU A 173 -31.29 -4.73 26.02
CA LEU A 173 -29.91 -5.12 26.28
C LEU A 173 -29.08 -3.91 26.74
N ASN A 174 -28.24 -4.09 27.77
CA ASN A 174 -27.50 -2.98 28.40
C ASN A 174 -26.50 -2.30 27.46
N GLU A 175 -25.97 -3.02 26.48
CA GLU A 175 -25.07 -2.49 25.46
C GLU A 175 -25.74 -1.40 24.60
N PHE A 176 -27.07 -1.41 24.47
CA PHE A 176 -27.85 -0.43 23.69
C PHE A 176 -28.02 0.89 24.43
N LYS A 177 -27.71 0.96 25.73
CA LYS A 177 -27.73 2.23 26.47
C LYS A 177 -26.57 3.15 26.08
N THR A 178 -25.58 2.63 25.37
CA THR A 178 -24.39 3.37 24.93
C THR A 178 -24.59 4.15 23.62
N ILE A 179 -25.67 3.87 22.89
CA ILE A 179 -25.94 4.41 21.55
C ILE A 179 -27.44 4.70 21.41
N SER A 180 -27.81 5.83 20.79
CA SER A 180 -29.20 6.11 20.42
C SER A 180 -29.61 5.34 19.16
N LEU A 181 -30.39 4.28 19.33
CA LEU A 181 -30.84 3.42 18.23
C LEU A 181 -31.77 4.17 17.25
N ASP A 182 -32.58 5.10 17.76
CA ASP A 182 -33.49 5.92 16.95
C ASP A 182 -32.74 6.86 15.99
N ASP A 183 -31.62 7.42 16.46
CA ASP A 183 -30.77 8.28 15.64
C ASP A 183 -30.06 7.50 14.53
N ILE A 184 -29.69 6.25 14.80
CA ILE A 184 -29.14 5.36 13.78
C ILE A 184 -30.23 4.96 12.79
N ILE A 185 -31.38 4.47 13.28
CA ILE A 185 -32.48 3.97 12.45
C ILE A 185 -33.08 5.05 11.55
N SER A 186 -33.09 6.30 11.99
CA SER A 186 -33.55 7.46 11.20
C SER A 186 -32.55 7.87 10.10
N GLY A 187 -31.35 7.28 10.05
CA GLY A 187 -30.34 7.57 9.04
C GLY A 187 -29.73 8.96 9.18
N ASN A 188 -29.75 9.52 10.40
CA ASN A 188 -29.18 10.84 10.62
C ASN A 188 -27.65 10.77 10.52
N SER A 189 -27.11 11.32 9.43
CA SER A 189 -25.66 11.34 9.15
C SER A 189 -24.82 12.07 10.19
N SER A 190 -25.43 12.81 11.14
CA SER A 190 -24.71 13.48 12.22
C SER A 190 -24.39 12.60 13.42
N THR A 191 -25.03 11.44 13.56
CA THR A 191 -24.86 10.53 14.72
C THR A 191 -24.19 9.22 14.35
N PHE A 192 -24.33 8.80 13.10
CA PHE A 192 -23.72 7.60 12.56
C PHE A 192 -23.19 7.86 11.16
N LYS A 193 -21.89 7.60 10.99
CA LYS A 193 -21.23 7.70 9.70
C LYS A 193 -20.34 6.50 9.52
N VAL A 194 -20.42 5.91 8.34
CA VAL A 194 -19.50 4.88 7.90
C VAL A 194 -18.72 5.45 6.74
N HIS A 195 -17.43 5.17 6.67
CA HIS A 195 -16.63 5.44 5.50
C HIS A 195 -15.56 4.38 5.33
N VAL A 196 -14.96 4.35 4.15
CA VAL A 196 -13.94 3.37 3.80
C VAL A 196 -12.59 3.81 4.35
N HIS A 197 -11.85 2.91 4.98
CA HIS A 197 -10.49 3.19 5.42
C HIS A 197 -9.55 3.32 4.22
N ASP A 198 -8.65 4.31 4.25
CA ASP A 198 -7.65 4.54 3.21
C ASP A 198 -6.37 3.74 3.52
N PRO A 199 -6.11 2.62 2.82
CA PRO A 199 -4.92 1.80 3.06
C PRO A 199 -3.61 2.54 2.71
N CYS A 200 -3.65 3.53 1.81
CA CYS A 200 -2.49 4.26 1.33
C CYS A 200 -1.97 5.30 2.33
N LYS A 201 -2.83 5.87 3.18
CA LYS A 201 -2.42 6.88 4.18
C LYS A 201 -1.63 6.31 5.35
N ASN A 202 -1.97 5.10 5.78
CA ASN A 202 -1.45 4.52 7.02
C ASN A 202 -0.28 3.56 6.80
N GLY A 203 0.20 3.42 5.55
CA GLY A 203 1.22 2.44 5.20
C GLY A 203 0.72 0.99 5.26
N ASN A 204 -0.61 0.78 5.30
CA ASN A 204 -1.23 -0.53 5.26
C ASN A 204 -1.38 -1.03 3.82
N HIS A 205 -0.26 -1.00 3.11
CA HIS A 205 -0.09 -1.51 1.77
C HIS A 205 1.32 -2.08 1.64
N ASP A 206 1.61 -2.66 0.50
CA ASP A 206 2.90 -3.25 0.17
C ASP A 206 3.37 -2.85 -1.24
N CYS A 207 2.85 -1.73 -1.76
CA CYS A 207 3.46 -1.04 -2.89
C CYS A 207 4.97 -0.89 -2.70
N SER A 208 5.71 -1.02 -3.80
CA SER A 208 7.14 -0.72 -3.82
C SER A 208 7.38 0.72 -3.33
N ILE A 209 8.54 0.97 -2.72
CA ILE A 209 8.97 2.34 -2.40
C ILE A 209 9.03 3.24 -3.63
N ASN A 210 9.24 2.65 -4.81
CA ASN A 210 9.25 3.31 -6.11
C ASN A 210 7.89 3.24 -6.81
N ALA A 211 6.80 3.01 -6.08
CA ALA A 211 5.44 2.98 -6.61
C ALA A 211 4.52 3.96 -5.89
N LYS A 212 3.47 4.38 -6.60
CA LYS A 212 2.36 5.13 -6.05
C LYS A 212 1.25 4.15 -5.62
N CYS A 213 0.71 4.37 -4.41
CA CYS A 213 -0.47 3.67 -3.92
C CYS A 213 -1.74 4.42 -4.36
N ILE A 214 -2.71 3.69 -4.91
CA ILE A 214 -3.97 4.21 -5.44
C ILE A 214 -5.14 3.48 -4.79
N VAL A 215 -5.90 4.21 -3.97
CA VAL A 215 -7.09 3.71 -3.27
C VAL A 215 -8.22 3.42 -4.26
N GLN A 216 -8.90 2.30 -4.06
CA GLN A 216 -10.10 1.91 -4.79
C GLN A 216 -11.37 2.22 -3.98
N PRO A 217 -12.53 2.44 -4.63
CA PRO A 217 -13.78 2.82 -3.94
C PRO A 217 -14.21 1.91 -2.78
N GLN A 218 -13.91 0.61 -2.89
CA GLN A 218 -14.23 -0.44 -1.91
C GLN A 218 -13.23 -0.52 -0.72
N GLY A 219 -12.16 0.27 -0.73
CA GLY A 219 -11.11 0.24 0.32
C GLY A 219 -9.95 -0.69 0.04
N THR A 220 -9.91 -1.30 -1.14
CA THR A 220 -8.70 -1.95 -1.65
C THR A 220 -7.75 -0.91 -2.26
N TYR A 221 -6.59 -1.34 -2.72
CA TYR A 221 -5.63 -0.46 -3.37
C TYR A 221 -4.95 -1.18 -4.53
N VAL A 222 -4.46 -0.39 -5.48
CA VAL A 222 -3.60 -0.81 -6.57
C VAL A 222 -2.30 -0.03 -6.46
N CYS A 223 -1.18 -0.64 -6.86
CA CYS A 223 0.11 0.01 -6.89
C CYS A 223 0.52 0.23 -8.35
N GLU A 224 1.10 1.39 -8.63
CA GLU A 224 1.58 1.76 -9.96
C GLU A 224 3.02 2.23 -9.84
N CYS A 225 3.94 1.65 -10.63
CA CYS A 225 5.33 2.07 -10.62
C CYS A 225 5.47 3.55 -11.00
N ASN A 226 6.36 4.26 -10.31
CA ASN A 226 6.65 5.66 -10.61
C ASN A 226 7.29 5.79 -12.01
N PRO A 227 7.22 6.97 -12.65
CA PRO A 227 7.93 7.22 -13.90
C PRO A 227 9.41 6.83 -13.81
N PHE A 228 9.97 6.31 -14.92
CA PHE A 228 11.35 5.81 -15.03
C PHE A 228 11.66 4.54 -14.23
N THR A 229 10.63 3.87 -13.71
CA THR A 229 10.76 2.55 -13.11
C THR A 229 9.92 1.52 -13.88
N ILE A 230 10.43 0.30 -13.96
CA ILE A 230 9.76 -0.84 -14.60
C ILE A 230 9.17 -1.74 -13.55
N ASP A 231 8.00 -2.29 -13.85
CA ASP A 231 7.36 -3.28 -13.01
C ASP A 231 8.03 -4.65 -13.19
N ALA A 232 8.63 -5.14 -12.11
CA ALA A 232 9.25 -6.46 -12.01
C ALA A 232 8.50 -7.34 -11.00
N SER A 233 7.22 -7.06 -10.76
CA SER A 233 6.37 -7.86 -9.89
C SER A 233 6.17 -9.24 -10.50
N PHE A 234 6.22 -10.30 -9.67
CA PHE A 234 6.11 -11.68 -10.15
C PHE A 234 4.71 -12.05 -10.67
N ASP A 235 3.69 -11.30 -10.27
CA ASP A 235 2.31 -11.54 -10.66
C ASP A 235 1.77 -10.33 -11.42
N VAL A 236 1.36 -10.56 -12.66
CA VAL A 236 0.80 -9.53 -13.55
C VAL A 236 -0.47 -8.90 -12.98
N ASN A 237 -1.21 -9.63 -12.13
CA ASN A 237 -2.41 -9.10 -11.47
C ASN A 237 -2.11 -8.22 -10.25
N TYR A 238 -0.84 -8.18 -9.81
CA TYR A 238 -0.39 -7.37 -8.66
C TYR A 238 0.79 -6.48 -9.05
N PRO A 239 0.56 -5.51 -9.95
CA PRO A 239 1.60 -4.61 -10.39
C PRO A 239 2.06 -3.66 -9.27
N GLY A 240 3.21 -3.03 -9.49
CA GLY A 240 3.71 -1.95 -8.63
C GLY A 240 4.25 -2.40 -7.26
N ARG A 241 4.38 -3.71 -7.02
CA ARG A 241 4.95 -4.27 -5.77
C ARG A 241 6.46 -4.38 -5.84
N ARG A 242 7.01 -4.50 -7.04
CA ARG A 242 8.45 -4.43 -7.32
C ARG A 242 8.70 -3.48 -8.48
N CYS A 243 9.18 -2.28 -8.16
CA CYS A 243 9.52 -1.29 -9.17
C CYS A 243 11.03 -1.03 -9.14
N MET A 244 11.68 -1.30 -10.27
CA MET A 244 13.12 -1.20 -10.45
C MET A 244 13.42 -0.02 -11.38
N TYR A 245 14.49 0.72 -11.16
CA TYR A 245 14.87 1.76 -12.13
C TYR A 245 15.22 1.14 -13.48
N ASP A 246 14.75 1.77 -14.55
CA ASP A 246 15.13 1.36 -15.89
C ASP A 246 16.63 1.66 -16.11
N GLY A 247 17.44 0.61 -16.11
CA GLY A 247 18.88 0.71 -16.31
C GLY A 247 19.25 1.35 -17.65
N LEU A 248 18.41 1.19 -18.69
CA LEU A 248 18.64 1.86 -19.97
C LEU A 248 18.52 3.38 -19.86
N ILE A 249 17.60 3.88 -19.05
CA ILE A 249 17.40 5.31 -18.84
C ILE A 249 18.57 5.90 -18.05
N ILE A 250 19.03 5.20 -17.00
CA ILE A 250 20.22 5.61 -16.24
C ILE A 250 21.46 5.67 -17.13
N LEU A 251 21.66 4.64 -17.97
CA LEU A 251 22.77 4.59 -18.92
C LEU A 251 22.67 5.72 -19.95
N ALA A 252 21.48 6.00 -20.48
CA ALA A 252 21.27 7.09 -21.43
C ALA A 252 21.63 8.46 -20.81
N PHE A 253 21.21 8.73 -19.57
CA PHE A 253 21.58 9.97 -18.89
C PHE A 253 23.08 10.07 -18.60
N ALA A 254 23.73 8.97 -18.24
CA ALA A 254 25.18 8.93 -18.03
C ALA A 254 25.95 9.21 -19.33
N ILE A 255 25.52 8.61 -20.45
CA ILE A 255 26.15 8.79 -21.77
C ILE A 255 25.91 10.22 -22.28
N ILE A 256 24.66 10.68 -22.27
CA ILE A 256 24.30 12.03 -22.74
C ILE A 256 24.97 13.09 -21.87
N GLY A 257 24.93 12.95 -20.55
CA GLY A 257 25.62 13.83 -19.62
C GLY A 257 27.13 13.85 -19.86
N GLY A 258 27.75 12.70 -20.08
CA GLY A 258 29.17 12.59 -20.44
C GLY A 258 29.50 13.29 -21.76
N LEU A 259 28.68 13.12 -22.80
CA LEU A 259 28.84 13.80 -24.09
C LEU A 259 28.68 15.32 -23.97
N ILE A 260 27.73 15.80 -23.18
CA ILE A 260 27.54 17.24 -22.93
C ILE A 260 28.73 17.82 -22.15
N CYS A 261 29.20 17.14 -21.12
CA CYS A 261 30.38 17.54 -20.36
C CYS A 261 31.65 17.60 -21.22
N THR A 262 31.85 16.63 -22.12
CA THR A 262 33.00 16.65 -23.04
C THR A 262 32.89 17.77 -24.08
N LEU A 263 31.71 17.98 -24.67
CA LEU A 263 31.44 19.09 -25.59
C LEU A 263 31.67 20.46 -24.95
N THR A 264 31.19 20.66 -23.72
CA THR A 264 31.40 21.93 -23.00
C THR A 264 32.87 22.18 -22.69
N VAL A 265 33.64 21.16 -22.30
CA VAL A 265 35.10 21.29 -22.11
C VAL A 265 35.80 21.59 -23.43
N LEU A 266 35.41 20.98 -24.55
CA LEU A 266 35.99 21.29 -25.86
C LEU A 266 35.71 22.73 -26.29
N ILE A 267 34.46 23.19 -26.17
CA ILE A 267 34.06 24.55 -26.58
C ILE A 267 34.70 25.61 -25.66
N CYS A 268 34.61 25.44 -24.34
CA CYS A 268 35.14 26.39 -23.37
C CYS A 268 36.68 26.31 -23.23
N GLY A 269 37.25 25.11 -23.35
CA GLY A 269 38.70 24.87 -23.34
C GLY A 269 39.40 25.43 -24.58
N CYS A 270 38.79 25.33 -25.77
CA CYS A 270 39.27 25.98 -26.99
C CYS A 270 39.24 27.52 -26.89
N ARG A 271 38.32 28.10 -26.11
CA ARG A 271 38.32 29.54 -25.84
C ARG A 271 39.54 29.99 -25.02
N ARG A 272 40.07 29.13 -24.14
CA ARG A 272 41.25 29.42 -23.30
C ARG A 272 42.58 29.32 -24.07
N THR A 273 42.65 28.51 -25.13
CA THR A 273 43.85 28.38 -25.97
C THR A 273 43.98 29.52 -27.00
N ILE A 274 42.86 30.07 -27.49
CA ILE A 274 42.86 31.25 -28.39
C ILE A 274 43.43 32.50 -27.69
N TRP A 275 43.07 32.74 -26.42
CA TRP A 275 43.64 33.86 -25.64
C TRP A 275 45.15 33.74 -25.38
N ARG A 276 45.70 32.52 -25.33
CA ARG A 276 47.15 32.31 -25.21
C ARG A 276 47.91 32.62 -26.51
N ARG A 277 47.25 32.57 -27.67
CA ARG A 277 47.85 32.97 -28.96
C ARG A 277 47.80 34.49 -29.18
N TYR A 278 46.81 35.18 -28.63
CA TYR A 278 46.70 36.65 -28.78
C TYR A 278 47.67 37.45 -27.91
N ARG A 279 48.27 36.84 -26.87
CA ARG A 279 49.31 37.47 -26.02
C ARG A 279 50.74 37.30 -26.55
N ARG A 280 50.91 36.92 -27.82
CA ARG A 280 52.21 36.91 -28.53
C ARG A 280 52.10 37.71 -29.84
N GLY A 281 51.78 38.99 -29.72
CA GLY A 281 52.15 40.00 -30.72
C GLY A 281 53.40 40.73 -30.23
N PRO A 282 54.29 41.20 -31.13
CA PRO A 282 55.64 41.63 -30.77
C PRO A 282 55.63 42.89 -29.90
N GLU A 283 56.57 42.93 -28.96
CA GLU A 283 56.82 44.01 -28.01
C GLU A 283 57.02 45.36 -28.72
N SER A 284 56.41 46.41 -28.18
CA SER A 284 57.01 47.74 -28.15
C SER A 284 56.67 48.39 -26.82
N ILE A 285 57.69 48.49 -25.96
CA ILE A 285 58.22 49.73 -25.34
C ILE A 285 57.09 50.66 -24.81
N ASP A 286 56.91 50.88 -23.50
CA ASP A 286 57.84 51.56 -22.60
C ASP A 286 57.65 51.17 -21.11
N LEU A 287 58.77 50.92 -20.43
CA LEU A 287 58.87 50.94 -18.97
C LEU A 287 58.86 52.41 -18.50
N ILE A 288 57.66 52.97 -18.30
CA ILE A 288 57.53 54.24 -17.58
C ILE A 288 57.37 53.93 -16.09
N ASN A 289 58.41 54.31 -15.36
CA ASN A 289 58.46 54.51 -13.92
C ASN A 289 57.12 55.01 -13.35
N MET A 290 56.59 54.32 -12.34
CA MET A 290 55.80 54.97 -11.32
C MET A 290 56.10 54.41 -9.92
N PRO A 291 56.07 55.29 -8.91
CA PRO A 291 56.82 55.13 -7.68
C PRO A 291 56.16 54.18 -6.70
N ARG A 292 57.00 53.60 -5.84
CA ARG A 292 56.60 53.09 -4.51
C ARG A 292 55.87 54.21 -3.77
N ASN A 293 54.58 54.03 -3.52
CA ASN A 293 53.98 54.63 -2.34
C ASN A 293 52.90 53.73 -1.75
N TYR A 294 52.94 53.65 -0.42
CA TYR A 294 52.13 52.86 0.48
C TYR A 294 50.78 53.53 0.79
N ASP A 295 49.90 52.73 1.40
CA ASP A 295 48.70 53.03 2.22
C ASP A 295 47.48 53.58 1.44
N ILE A 296 46.26 53.04 1.55
CA ILE A 296 45.48 52.51 2.69
C ILE A 296 44.65 51.29 2.25
#